data_AF-A0A3C0MBB2-F1
#
_entry.id   AF-A0A3C0MBB2-F1
#
_cell.length_a   1.000
_cell.length_b   1.000
_cell.length_c   1.000
_cell.angle_alpha   90.00
_cell.angle_beta   90.00
_cell.angle_gamma   90.00
#
_symmetry.space_group_name_H-M   'P 1'
#
loop_
_entity.id
_entity.type
_entity.pdbx_description
1 polymer ?
#
loop_
_entity_poly.entity_id
_entity_poly.type
_entity_poly.pdbx_seq_one_letter_code
_entity_poly.pdbx_strand_id
1 'polypeptide(L)'
;MSTVLPAVHGRINDLDSHLQVPVSKWAEVFGEAMAETGKPYIGHQFFDDTVKADLNTETVWKKKGTGAPGAWTPEGRLAAMDMMGIERQLIFPQVLMALPAWSKHPNASTVLREYNDAVLRWTKMGQGRLRPTALLNMTTIEGA
;
A
#
# COMPACT_ATOMS: atom_id res chain seq x y z
N MET A 1 3.33 21.63 -26.00
CA MET A 1 3.87 20.29 -26.32
C MET A 1 2.99 19.26 -25.66
N SER A 2 2.37 18.36 -26.41
CA SER A 2 1.67 17.20 -25.83
C SER A 2 2.68 16.07 -25.66
N THR A 3 2.94 15.66 -24.42
CA THR A 3 3.70 14.44 -24.15
C THR A 3 2.83 13.24 -24.52
N VAL A 4 3.30 12.40 -25.45
CA VAL A 4 2.65 11.12 -25.73
C VAL A 4 3.15 10.07 -24.73
N LEU A 5 2.23 9.27 -24.17
CA LEU A 5 2.54 8.24 -23.16
C LEU A 5 3.74 7.34 -23.52
N PRO A 6 3.94 6.89 -24.78
CA PRO A 6 5.12 6.09 -25.15
C PRO A 6 6.46 6.78 -24.90
N ALA A 7 6.52 8.12 -25.03
CA ALA A 7 7.77 8.86 -24.88
C ALA A 7 8.28 8.88 -23.43
N VAL A 8 7.41 8.66 -22.44
CA VAL A 8 7.76 8.70 -21.00
C VAL A 8 7.65 7.34 -20.31
N HIS A 9 7.34 6.28 -21.06
CA HIS A 9 7.24 4.93 -20.52
C HIS A 9 8.56 4.50 -19.84
N GLY A 10 8.46 3.98 -18.62
CA GLY A 10 9.60 3.60 -17.78
C GLY A 10 10.30 4.77 -17.11
N ARG A 11 9.76 6.00 -17.22
CA ARG A 11 10.29 7.23 -16.61
C ARG A 11 9.25 7.97 -15.75
N ILE A 12 8.06 7.38 -15.56
CA ILE A 12 7.00 7.99 -14.77
C ILE A 12 7.31 7.77 -13.29
N ASN A 13 7.31 8.84 -12.50
CA ASN A 13 7.27 8.74 -11.04
C ASN A 13 5.83 8.92 -10.58
N ASP A 14 5.28 7.88 -9.97
CA ASP A 14 3.94 7.90 -9.41
C ASP A 14 4.02 8.33 -7.93
N LEU A 15 3.37 9.45 -7.61
CA LEU A 15 3.43 10.07 -6.30
C LEU A 15 2.23 9.71 -5.42
N ASP A 16 1.29 8.90 -5.91
CA ASP A 16 0.10 8.54 -5.14
C ASP A 16 -0.35 7.10 -5.43
N SER A 17 0.16 6.18 -4.63
CA SER A 17 -0.28 4.80 -4.66
C SER A 17 -0.39 4.23 -3.26
N HIS A 18 -1.19 3.18 -3.10
CA HIS A 18 -1.45 2.59 -1.81
C HIS A 18 -1.05 1.11 -1.75
N LEU A 19 -0.54 0.69 -0.60
CA LEU A 19 -0.40 -0.72 -0.24
C LEU A 19 -1.77 -1.23 0.24
N GLN A 20 -2.37 -2.12 -0.54
CA GLN A 20 -3.76 -2.57 -0.36
C GLN A 20 -3.77 -4.05 0.04
N VAL A 21 -3.35 -4.36 1.26
CA VAL A 21 -3.37 -5.73 1.81
C VAL A 21 -4.79 -6.03 2.33
N PRO A 22 -5.40 -7.17 1.97
CA PRO A 22 -6.67 -7.61 2.57
C PRO A 22 -6.60 -7.62 4.10
N VAL A 23 -7.60 -7.06 4.79
CA VAL A 23 -7.61 -6.94 6.25
C VAL A 23 -7.48 -8.29 6.98
N SER A 24 -7.99 -9.37 6.40
CA SER A 24 -7.82 -10.75 6.90
C SER A 24 -6.36 -11.22 6.95
N LYS A 25 -5.46 -10.54 6.23
CA LYS A 25 -4.02 -10.85 6.18
C LYS A 25 -3.16 -9.91 7.00
N TRP A 26 -3.74 -8.93 7.69
CA TRP A 26 -2.96 -7.91 8.38
C TRP A 26 -2.10 -8.45 9.52
N ALA A 27 -2.57 -9.48 10.24
CA ALA A 27 -1.78 -10.11 11.30
C ALA A 27 -0.48 -10.72 10.77
N GLU A 28 -0.55 -11.39 9.61
CA GLU A 28 0.60 -11.99 8.93
C GLU A 28 1.59 -10.92 8.42
N VAL A 29 1.06 -9.83 7.86
CA VAL A 29 1.87 -8.84 7.14
C VAL A 29 2.45 -7.75 8.05
N PHE A 30 1.65 -7.25 8.98
CA PHE A 30 1.98 -6.08 9.80
C PHE A 30 2.23 -6.45 11.26
N GLY A 31 1.37 -7.28 11.83
CA GLY A 31 1.35 -7.63 13.24
C GLY A 31 -0.04 -7.57 13.84
N GLU A 32 -0.17 -8.09 15.05
CA GLU A 32 -1.46 -8.25 15.73
C GLU A 32 -2.10 -6.90 16.09
N ALA A 33 -1.32 -5.93 16.59
CA ALA A 33 -1.89 -4.66 17.02
C ALA A 33 -2.52 -3.91 15.84
N MET A 34 -1.89 -3.98 14.66
CA MET A 34 -2.42 -3.48 13.42
C MET A 34 -3.67 -4.25 12.98
N ALA A 35 -3.64 -5.58 13.04
CA ALA A 35 -4.76 -6.42 12.64
C ALA A 35 -6.03 -6.13 13.45
N GLU A 36 -5.92 -5.88 14.75
CA GLU A 36 -7.05 -5.49 15.60
C GLU A 36 -7.84 -4.30 15.03
N THR A 37 -7.16 -3.31 14.46
CA THR A 37 -7.81 -2.12 13.87
C THR A 37 -8.62 -2.44 12.60
N GLY A 38 -8.22 -3.50 11.89
CA GLY A 38 -8.87 -3.95 10.65
C GLY A 38 -9.98 -4.97 10.86
N LYS A 39 -10.07 -5.61 12.03
CA LYS A 39 -11.04 -6.69 12.34
C LYS A 39 -12.48 -6.38 11.96
N PRO A 40 -13.03 -5.17 12.20
CA PRO A 40 -14.42 -4.86 11.83
C PRO A 40 -14.71 -4.93 10.33
N TYR A 41 -13.67 -4.94 9.49
CA TYR A 41 -13.77 -4.91 8.04
C TYR A 41 -13.46 -6.26 7.38
N ILE A 42 -13.23 -7.33 8.17
CA ILE A 42 -13.04 -8.68 7.62
C ILE A 42 -14.29 -9.10 6.83
N GLY A 43 -14.09 -9.64 5.63
CA GLY A 43 -15.15 -9.97 4.67
C GLY A 43 -15.72 -8.78 3.90
N HIS A 44 -15.29 -7.54 4.18
CA HIS A 44 -15.78 -6.37 3.47
C HIS A 44 -15.17 -6.29 2.06
N GLN A 45 -16.01 -6.28 1.02
CA GLN A 45 -15.56 -6.37 -0.38
C GLN A 45 -14.49 -5.36 -0.82
N PHE A 46 -14.46 -4.16 -0.24
CA PHE A 46 -13.47 -3.13 -0.59
C PHE A 46 -12.13 -3.27 0.15
N PHE A 47 -12.10 -3.98 1.28
CA PHE A 47 -10.94 -4.06 2.17
C PHE A 47 -10.40 -5.46 2.37
N ASP A 48 -11.14 -6.49 1.92
CA ASP A 48 -10.79 -7.89 2.17
C ASP A 48 -10.94 -8.79 0.93
N ASP A 49 -10.97 -8.22 -0.27
CA ASP A 49 -10.91 -9.02 -1.50
C ASP A 49 -9.51 -9.65 -1.62
N THR A 50 -9.44 -10.95 -1.39
CA THR A 50 -8.22 -11.75 -1.48
C THR A 50 -7.97 -12.32 -2.88
N VAL A 51 -8.94 -12.16 -3.80
CA VAL A 51 -8.85 -12.64 -5.17
C VAL A 51 -7.96 -11.69 -5.97
N LYS A 52 -6.78 -12.18 -6.36
CA LYS A 52 -5.87 -11.43 -7.21
C LYS A 52 -6.36 -11.50 -8.65
N ALA A 53 -6.59 -10.34 -9.25
CA ALA A 53 -6.77 -10.29 -10.71
C ALA A 53 -5.45 -10.63 -11.41
N ASP A 54 -5.54 -11.38 -12.51
CA ASP A 54 -4.39 -11.62 -13.39
C ASP A 54 -3.88 -10.29 -13.94
N LEU A 55 -2.55 -10.15 -14.06
CA LEU A 55 -1.95 -8.96 -14.62
C LEU A 55 -2.10 -8.97 -16.15
N ASN A 56 -2.88 -8.03 -16.68
CA ASN A 56 -3.01 -7.77 -18.11
C ASN A 56 -3.35 -6.29 -18.37
N THR A 57 -3.40 -5.91 -19.64
CA THR A 57 -3.64 -4.52 -20.06
C THR A 57 -5.00 -3.99 -19.63
N GLU A 58 -5.99 -4.82 -19.36
CA GLU A 58 -7.29 -4.37 -18.87
C GLU A 58 -7.29 -4.21 -17.34
N THR A 59 -6.85 -5.26 -16.62
CA THR A 59 -6.95 -5.32 -15.16
C THR A 59 -6.07 -4.31 -14.47
N VAL A 60 -4.89 -3.99 -15.04
CA VAL A 60 -3.97 -2.99 -14.48
C VAL A 60 -4.58 -1.59 -14.42
N TRP A 61 -5.50 -1.26 -15.34
CA TRP A 61 -6.17 0.04 -15.37
C TRP A 61 -7.54 0.02 -14.67
N LYS A 62 -8.29 -1.08 -14.78
CA LYS A 62 -9.70 -1.14 -14.36
C LYS A 62 -9.95 -1.78 -12.99
N LYS A 63 -9.09 -2.68 -12.50
CA LYS A 63 -9.26 -3.27 -11.16
C LYS A 63 -8.55 -2.40 -10.11
N LYS A 64 -9.19 -2.18 -8.97
CA LYS A 64 -8.72 -1.31 -7.88
C LYS A 64 -8.78 -2.04 -6.53
N GLY A 65 -8.19 -1.43 -5.51
CA GLY A 65 -8.20 -1.95 -4.14
C GLY A 65 -7.36 -3.20 -3.97
N THR A 66 -7.73 -4.05 -3.01
CA THR A 66 -6.95 -5.23 -2.59
C THR A 66 -6.87 -6.33 -3.66
N GLY A 67 -7.83 -6.35 -4.59
CA GLY A 67 -7.84 -7.28 -5.73
C GLY A 67 -7.09 -6.78 -6.98
N ALA A 68 -6.52 -5.57 -6.96
CA ALA A 68 -5.75 -5.06 -8.10
C ALA A 68 -4.43 -5.84 -8.31
N PRO A 69 -3.97 -6.02 -9.56
CA PRO A 69 -2.65 -6.59 -9.81
C PRO A 69 -1.56 -5.80 -9.08
N GLY A 70 -0.75 -6.50 -8.30
CA GLY A 70 0.32 -5.86 -7.50
C GLY A 70 -0.16 -5.04 -6.30
N ALA A 71 -1.42 -5.17 -5.88
CA ALA A 71 -1.97 -4.45 -4.73
C ALA A 71 -1.11 -4.57 -3.46
N TRP A 72 -0.59 -5.77 -3.19
CA TRP A 72 0.06 -6.07 -1.90
C TRP A 72 1.28 -7.00 -1.91
N THR A 73 1.73 -7.50 -3.07
CA THR A 73 3.03 -8.21 -3.16
C THR A 73 4.06 -7.36 -3.89
N PRO A 74 5.34 -7.32 -3.45
CA PRO A 74 6.37 -6.52 -4.11
C PRO A 74 6.58 -6.92 -5.58
N GLU A 75 6.62 -8.23 -5.87
CA GLU A 75 6.86 -8.75 -7.21
C GLU A 75 5.71 -8.39 -8.16
N GLY A 76 4.48 -8.55 -7.66
CA GLY A 76 3.28 -8.17 -8.40
C GLY A 76 3.24 -6.66 -8.64
N ARG A 77 3.70 -5.86 -7.68
CA ARG A 77 3.77 -4.41 -7.81
C ARG A 77 4.74 -3.99 -8.91
N LEU A 78 5.95 -4.55 -8.90
CA LEU A 78 6.96 -4.25 -9.91
C LEU A 78 6.48 -4.64 -11.32
N ALA A 79 5.84 -5.80 -11.46
CA ALA A 79 5.28 -6.23 -12.76
C ALA A 79 4.15 -5.31 -13.25
N ALA A 80 3.27 -4.85 -12.36
CA ALA A 80 2.24 -3.87 -12.70
C ALA A 80 2.86 -2.52 -13.11
N MET A 81 3.87 -2.04 -12.36
CA MET A 81 4.62 -0.82 -12.69
C MET A 81 5.28 -0.91 -14.07
N ASP A 82 5.86 -2.05 -14.43
CA ASP A 82 6.49 -2.27 -15.73
C ASP A 82 5.47 -2.17 -16.88
N MET A 83 4.27 -2.75 -16.70
CA MET A 83 3.18 -2.66 -17.68
C MET A 83 2.62 -1.23 -17.81
N MET A 84 2.61 -0.47 -16.71
CA MET A 84 2.12 0.92 -16.68
C MET A 84 3.18 1.94 -17.12
N GLY A 85 4.45 1.53 -17.23
CA GLY A 85 5.57 2.43 -17.53
C GLY A 85 6.01 3.30 -16.36
N ILE A 86 5.82 2.84 -15.12
CA ILE A 86 6.19 3.54 -13.89
C ILE A 86 7.61 3.13 -13.47
N GLU A 87 8.50 4.12 -13.34
CA GLU A 87 9.87 3.92 -12.86
C GLU A 87 9.90 3.73 -11.34
N ARG A 88 9.29 4.67 -10.60
CA ARG A 88 9.24 4.67 -9.14
C ARG A 88 7.87 5.07 -8.61
N GLN A 89 7.54 4.61 -7.41
CA GLN A 89 6.24 4.85 -6.82
C GLN A 89 6.35 5.14 -5.31
N LEU A 90 5.68 6.19 -4.84
CA LEU A 90 5.41 6.39 -3.41
C LEU A 90 4.34 5.41 -2.94
N ILE A 91 4.57 4.79 -1.78
CA ILE A 91 3.71 3.74 -1.23
C ILE A 91 3.08 4.26 0.06
N PHE A 92 1.82 4.67 -0.04
CA PHE A 92 0.99 5.11 1.07
C PHE A 92 0.25 3.95 1.75
N PRO A 93 -0.10 4.11 3.03
CA PRO A 93 -0.97 3.17 3.73
C PRO A 93 -2.36 3.13 3.08
N GLN A 94 -3.04 1.99 3.14
CA GLN A 94 -4.50 1.97 2.95
C GLN A 94 -5.17 2.88 3.98
N VAL A 95 -6.27 3.55 3.62
CA VAL A 95 -6.91 4.56 4.48
C VAL A 95 -7.21 4.08 5.90
N LEU A 96 -7.68 2.83 6.06
CA LEU A 96 -7.97 2.25 7.37
C LEU A 96 -6.71 2.16 8.24
N MET A 97 -5.55 1.95 7.63
CA MET A 97 -4.28 1.85 8.33
C MET A 97 -3.79 3.19 8.90
N ALA A 98 -4.26 4.30 8.34
CA ALA A 98 -3.89 5.64 8.78
C ALA A 98 -4.79 6.16 9.93
N LEU A 99 -5.92 5.52 10.21
CA LEU A 99 -6.83 5.93 11.30
C LEU A 99 -6.15 6.01 12.67
N PRO A 100 -5.26 5.08 13.07
CA PRO A 100 -4.54 5.19 14.34
C PRO A 100 -3.62 6.41 14.43
N ALA A 101 -3.13 6.93 13.29
CA ALA A 101 -2.30 8.14 13.24
C ALA A 101 -3.13 9.42 13.47
N TRP A 102 -4.40 9.42 13.09
CA TRP A 102 -5.28 10.60 13.15
C TRP A 102 -6.23 10.62 14.36
N SER A 103 -6.10 9.65 15.27
CA SER A 103 -7.00 9.48 16.40
C SER A 103 -6.23 9.28 17.71
N LYS A 104 -6.92 9.44 18.84
CA LYS A 104 -6.37 9.15 20.17
C LYS A 104 -6.36 7.63 20.43
N HIS A 105 -5.79 6.86 19.52
CA HIS A 105 -5.75 5.40 19.62
C HIS A 105 -4.85 5.00 20.81
N PRO A 106 -5.33 4.18 21.76
CA PRO A 106 -4.60 3.90 23.01
C PRO A 106 -3.23 3.23 22.76
N ASN A 107 -3.11 2.49 21.66
CA ASN A 107 -1.88 1.79 21.26
C ASN A 107 -1.24 2.38 19.99
N ALA A 108 -1.46 3.68 19.68
CA ALA A 108 -0.99 4.30 18.45
C ALA A 108 0.49 4.00 18.15
N SER A 109 1.39 4.17 19.13
CA SER A 109 2.83 3.95 18.93
C SER A 109 3.18 2.53 18.46
N THR A 110 2.51 1.50 18.98
CA THR A 110 2.74 0.11 18.57
C THR A 110 2.19 -0.13 17.17
N VAL A 111 0.96 0.29 16.92
CA VAL A 111 0.26 0.09 15.64
C VAL A 111 1.01 0.78 14.48
N LEU A 112 1.42 2.03 14.68
CA LEU A 112 2.17 2.78 13.67
C LEU A 112 3.55 2.19 13.42
N ARG A 113 4.22 1.68 14.47
CA ARG A 113 5.50 0.97 14.32
C ARG A 113 5.36 -0.30 13.50
N GLU A 114 4.34 -1.11 13.77
CA GLU A 114 4.08 -2.34 13.00
C GLU A 114 3.90 -2.05 11.50
N TYR A 115 3.10 -1.02 11.16
CA TYR A 115 2.96 -0.56 9.79
C TYR A 115 4.30 -0.08 9.20
N ASN A 116 5.00 0.81 9.91
CA ASN A 116 6.25 1.40 9.42
C ASN A 116 7.34 0.34 9.17
N ASP A 117 7.51 -0.60 10.09
CA ASP A 117 8.48 -1.68 9.96
C ASP A 117 8.13 -2.62 8.80
N ALA A 118 6.85 -2.94 8.63
CA ALA A 118 6.39 -3.78 7.54
C ALA A 118 6.53 -3.10 6.16
N VAL A 119 6.15 -1.83 6.02
CA VAL A 119 6.28 -1.11 4.74
C VAL A 119 7.75 -0.91 4.37
N LEU A 120 8.64 -0.70 5.34
CA LEU A 120 10.09 -0.67 5.11
C LEU A 120 10.61 -2.02 4.58
N ARG A 121 10.23 -3.14 5.21
CA ARG A 121 10.61 -4.48 4.74
C ARG A 121 10.07 -4.76 3.32
N TRP A 122 8.80 -4.43 3.10
CA TRP A 122 8.12 -4.65 1.83
C TRP A 122 8.75 -3.83 0.69
N THR A 123 9.02 -2.55 0.92
CA THR A 123 9.60 -1.66 -0.11
C THR A 123 11.07 -1.96 -0.39
N LYS A 124 11.82 -2.55 0.56
CA LYS A 124 13.20 -3.02 0.31
C LYS A 124 13.28 -4.04 -0.82
N MET A 125 12.24 -4.87 -0.99
CA MET A 125 12.13 -5.83 -2.11
C MET A 125 11.94 -5.14 -3.47
N GLY A 126 11.58 -3.86 -3.47
CA GLY A 126 11.33 -3.04 -4.65
C GLY A 126 12.58 -2.53 -5.38
N GLN A 127 13.80 -2.94 -4.97
CA GLN A 127 15.06 -2.58 -5.64
C GLN A 127 15.25 -1.06 -5.88
N GLY A 128 14.77 -0.23 -4.95
CA GLY A 128 14.84 1.24 -5.05
C GLY A 128 13.75 1.90 -5.89
N ARG A 129 12.81 1.14 -6.46
CA ARG A 129 11.64 1.64 -7.20
C ARG A 129 10.44 1.92 -6.30
N LEU A 130 10.33 1.24 -5.17
CA LEU A 130 9.26 1.42 -4.19
C LEU A 130 9.76 2.33 -3.06
N ARG A 131 9.01 3.39 -2.75
CA ARG A 131 9.38 4.40 -1.75
C ARG A 131 8.32 4.45 -0.64
N PRO A 132 8.63 3.99 0.58
CA PRO A 132 7.64 3.93 1.65
C PRO A 132 7.30 5.33 2.15
N THR A 133 6.06 5.53 2.57
CA THR A 133 5.68 6.66 3.41
C THR A 133 5.35 6.15 4.81
N ALA A 134 6.01 6.74 5.81
CA ALA A 134 5.81 6.34 7.21
C ALA A 134 4.59 7.07 7.79
N LEU A 135 3.89 6.40 8.69
CA LEU A 135 2.86 7.02 9.52
C LEU A 135 3.47 7.54 10.81
N LEU A 136 3.09 8.77 11.15
CA LEU A 136 3.46 9.48 12.36
C LEU A 136 2.21 9.74 13.19
N ASN A 137 2.32 9.77 14.51
CA ASN A 137 1.18 10.10 15.35
C ASN A 137 0.89 11.60 15.23
N MET A 138 -0.26 11.96 14.64
CA MET A 138 -0.64 13.35 14.41
C MET A 138 -1.34 14.00 15.61
N THR A 139 -1.50 13.25 16.71
CA THR A 139 -2.17 13.74 17.93
C THR A 139 -1.21 14.18 19.02
N THR A 140 0.10 13.89 18.88
CA THR A 140 1.15 14.28 19.81
C THR A 140 2.43 14.64 19.06
N ILE A 141 3.20 15.62 19.56
CA ILE A 141 4.49 16.00 18.96
C ILE A 141 5.57 14.94 19.24
N GLU A 142 5.53 14.34 20.43
CA GLU A 142 6.50 13.31 20.84
C GLU A 142 6.36 11.99 20.05
N GLY A 143 5.20 11.78 19.41
CA GLY A 143 4.92 10.61 18.59
C GLY A 143 5.06 10.85 17.08
N ALA A 144 5.47 12.05 16.67
CA ALA A 144 5.76 12.42 15.28
C ALA A 144 7.28 12.42 15.02
#